data_AF-A0A1Y0MCZ7-F1
#
_entry.id   AF-A0A1Y0MCZ7-F1
#
_cell.length_a   1.000
_cell.length_b   1.000
_cell.length_c   1.000
_cell.angle_alpha   90.00
_cell.angle_beta   90.00
_cell.angle_gamma   90.00
#
_symmetry.space_group_name_H-M   'P 1'
#
loop_
_entity.id
_entity.type
_entity.pdbx_description
1 polymer ?
#
loop_
_entity_poly.entity_id
_entity_poly.type
_entity_poly.pdbx_seq_one_letter_code
_entity_poly.pdbx_strand_id
1 'polypeptide(L)'
;MLIIGIAGGTGSGKTTVVNQIINQLPTDEVCVISQDSYYKETNNLSYDERRKINFDHPRAIDFDLIVAHLKALKSGKTIDQPVYSFVTHNRTEDTVKTHPRKVVIVEGILIFNSEELRSLFDIKIFVHADTDERLIRRVKRDITERGRDINEVLNRYQDTLKPMHQQFIEPTKNFADIIIPNDRHNTVAIDIVRTVINERL
;
A
#
# COMPACT_ATOMS: atom_id res chain seq x y z
N MET A 1 13.15 -16.13 1.33
CA MET A 1 12.49 -14.85 1.05
C MET A 1 11.47 -14.59 2.15
N LEU A 2 11.66 -13.52 2.91
CA LEU A 2 10.72 -13.00 3.89
C LEU A 2 9.75 -12.04 3.20
N ILE A 3 8.44 -12.21 3.37
CA ILE A 3 7.41 -11.34 2.79
C ILE A 3 6.67 -10.61 3.90
N ILE A 4 6.75 -9.29 3.91
CA ILE A 4 6.14 -8.42 4.92
C ILE A 4 5.00 -7.63 4.26
N GLY A 5 3.79 -7.75 4.78
CA GLY A 5 2.66 -6.91 4.38
C GLY A 5 2.54 -5.69 5.31
N ILE A 6 2.52 -4.48 4.75
CA ILE A 6 2.34 -3.22 5.49
C ILE A 6 1.06 -2.51 5.01
N ALA A 7 0.00 -2.64 5.81
CA ALA A 7 -1.30 -2.03 5.55
C ALA A 7 -1.58 -0.83 6.48
N GLY A 8 -2.73 -0.18 6.27
CA GLY A 8 -3.11 1.02 7.02
C GLY A 8 -3.85 2.04 6.15
N GLY A 9 -4.64 2.89 6.78
CA GLY A 9 -5.46 3.86 6.05
C GLY A 9 -4.67 4.92 5.27
N THR A 10 -5.33 5.55 4.30
CA THR A 10 -4.74 6.72 3.60
C THR A 10 -4.34 7.81 4.62
N GLY A 11 -3.15 8.39 4.47
CA GLY A 11 -2.61 9.38 5.41
C GLY A 11 -2.03 8.83 6.72
N SER A 12 -2.07 7.51 6.98
CA SER A 12 -1.53 6.94 8.23
C SER A 12 -0.01 6.97 8.33
N GLY A 13 0.69 7.19 7.22
CA GLY A 13 2.15 7.23 7.16
C GLY A 13 2.82 5.89 6.86
N LYS A 14 2.10 4.93 6.28
CA LYS A 14 2.68 3.67 5.74
C LYS A 14 3.94 3.91 4.92
N THR A 15 3.87 4.77 3.91
CA THR A 15 5.00 5.08 3.03
C THR A 15 6.20 5.62 3.81
N THR A 16 5.96 6.43 4.85
CA THR A 16 7.01 6.91 5.76
C THR A 16 7.65 5.74 6.51
N VAL A 17 6.85 4.87 7.13
CA VAL A 17 7.35 3.69 7.85
C VAL A 17 8.14 2.76 6.91
N VAL A 18 7.63 2.48 5.71
CA VAL A 18 8.30 1.68 4.68
C VAL A 18 9.66 2.28 4.33
N ASN A 19 9.71 3.58 4.03
CA ASN A 19 10.97 4.27 3.70
C ASN A 19 11.96 4.26 4.86
N GLN A 20 11.49 4.42 6.10
CA GLN A 20 12.37 4.37 7.27
C GLN A 20 12.98 2.99 7.49
N ILE A 21 12.22 1.92 7.23
CA ILE A 21 12.73 0.55 7.26
C ILE A 21 13.80 0.38 6.17
N ILE A 22 13.50 0.75 4.92
CA ILE A 22 14.39 0.52 3.77
C ILE A 22 15.69 1.31 3.88
N ASN A 23 15.62 2.58 4.30
CA ASN A 23 16.79 3.45 4.40
C ASN A 23 17.86 2.96 5.40
N GLN A 24 17.53 1.96 6.22
CA GLN A 24 18.43 1.39 7.23
C GLN A 24 18.86 -0.04 6.88
N LEU A 25 18.45 -0.57 5.74
CA LEU A 25 18.78 -1.92 5.27
C LEU A 25 19.76 -1.83 4.09
N PRO A 26 20.58 -2.88 3.86
CA PRO A 26 21.48 -2.91 2.71
C PRO A 26 20.72 -2.70 1.41
N THR A 27 21.24 -1.81 0.56
CA THR A 27 20.80 -1.66 -0.82
C THR A 27 20.84 -3.04 -1.50
N ASP A 28 19.86 -3.36 -2.34
CA ASP A 28 19.73 -4.63 -3.07
C ASP A 28 19.25 -5.88 -2.31
N GLU A 29 18.95 -5.80 -1.02
CA GLU A 29 18.40 -6.97 -0.28
C GLU A 29 16.87 -6.95 -0.09
N VAL A 30 16.27 -5.78 -0.35
CA VAL A 30 14.84 -5.51 -0.16
C VAL A 30 14.24 -4.99 -1.46
N CYS A 31 13.07 -5.50 -1.84
CA CYS A 31 12.23 -4.84 -2.83
C CYS A 31 10.86 -4.49 -2.26
N VAL A 32 10.24 -3.46 -2.83
CA VAL A 32 8.91 -2.97 -2.45
C VAL A 32 7.95 -3.17 -3.60
N ILE A 33 6.83 -3.80 -3.31
CA ILE A 33 5.68 -3.90 -4.20
C ILE A 33 4.57 -3.00 -3.63
N SER A 34 4.22 -1.96 -4.37
CA SER A 34 3.08 -1.09 -4.04
C SER A 34 1.80 -1.68 -4.61
N GLN A 35 0.76 -1.82 -3.80
CA GLN A 35 -0.57 -2.23 -4.24
C GLN A 35 -1.14 -1.30 -5.31
N ASP A 36 -0.78 -0.01 -5.29
CA ASP A 36 -1.30 0.97 -6.24
C ASP A 36 -0.86 0.68 -7.68
N SER A 37 0.26 -0.02 -7.88
CA SER A 37 0.66 -0.55 -9.21
C SER A 37 -0.34 -1.60 -9.75
N TYR A 38 -1.09 -2.25 -8.86
CA TYR A 38 -1.93 -3.42 -9.14
C TYR A 38 -3.42 -3.09 -9.12
N TYR A 39 -3.83 -1.83 -9.37
CA TYR A 39 -5.20 -1.58 -9.78
C TYR A 39 -5.51 -2.37 -11.06
N LYS A 40 -6.74 -2.88 -11.19
CA LYS A 40 -7.17 -3.62 -12.38
C LYS A 40 -7.08 -2.75 -13.62
N GLU A 41 -6.66 -3.35 -14.71
CA GLU A 41 -6.68 -2.72 -16.02
C GLU A 41 -8.12 -2.51 -16.49
N THR A 42 -8.38 -1.37 -17.12
CA THR A 42 -9.72 -0.94 -17.53
C THR A 42 -9.74 -0.38 -18.95
N ASN A 43 -9.03 -1.06 -19.87
CA ASN A 43 -8.90 -0.62 -21.27
C ASN A 43 -10.23 -0.50 -22.02
N ASN A 44 -11.26 -1.18 -21.53
CA ASN A 44 -12.61 -1.12 -22.08
C ASN A 44 -13.41 0.12 -21.63
N LEU A 45 -12.87 0.95 -20.72
CA LEU A 45 -13.55 2.13 -20.18
C LEU A 45 -12.94 3.43 -20.74
N SER A 46 -13.81 4.40 -21.03
CA SER A 46 -13.39 5.77 -21.35
C SER A 46 -12.69 6.42 -20.16
N TYR A 47 -11.98 7.53 -20.41
CA TYR A 47 -11.32 8.29 -19.35
C TYR A 47 -12.30 8.78 -18.29
N ASP A 48 -13.47 9.27 -18.70
CA ASP A 48 -14.49 9.78 -17.79
C ASP A 48 -15.16 8.69 -16.95
N GLU A 49 -15.26 7.47 -17.49
CA GLU A 49 -15.69 6.30 -16.70
C GLU A 49 -14.63 5.88 -15.70
N ARG A 50 -13.36 5.84 -16.10
CA ARG A 50 -12.24 5.51 -15.20
C ARG A 50 -12.13 6.47 -14.02
N ARG A 51 -12.37 7.77 -14.24
CA ARG A 51 -12.39 8.79 -13.18
C ARG A 51 -13.46 8.55 -12.10
N LYS A 52 -14.52 7.79 -12.43
CA LYS A 52 -15.61 7.47 -11.50
C LYS A 52 -15.36 6.18 -10.70
N ILE A 53 -14.28 5.45 -11.01
CA ILE A 53 -13.93 4.23 -10.28
C ILE A 53 -13.56 4.58 -8.84
N ASN A 54 -14.13 3.83 -7.90
CA ASN A 54 -13.72 3.87 -6.51
C ASN A 54 -12.51 2.94 -6.27
N PHE A 55 -11.32 3.54 -6.31
CA PHE A 55 -10.05 2.85 -6.11
C PHE A 55 -9.80 2.41 -4.65
N ASP A 56 -10.56 2.93 -3.69
CA ASP A 56 -10.49 2.51 -2.28
C ASP A 56 -11.38 1.28 -1.98
N HIS A 57 -12.05 0.71 -3.00
CA HIS A 57 -12.78 -0.55 -2.87
C HIS A 57 -11.91 -1.75 -3.29
N PRO A 58 -11.92 -2.88 -2.54
CA PRO A 58 -11.17 -4.09 -2.90
C PRO A 58 -11.34 -4.60 -4.34
N ARG A 59 -12.47 -4.32 -5.01
CA ARG A 59 -12.77 -4.78 -6.36
C ARG A 59 -11.86 -4.15 -7.42
N ALA A 60 -11.31 -2.98 -7.09
CA ALA A 60 -10.40 -2.24 -7.96
C ALA A 60 -9.00 -2.84 -7.96
N ILE A 61 -8.67 -3.71 -6.99
CA ILE A 61 -7.34 -4.31 -6.86
C ILE A 61 -7.30 -5.66 -7.58
N ASP A 62 -6.20 -5.89 -8.29
CA ASP A 62 -5.88 -7.15 -8.92
C ASP A 62 -5.06 -8.04 -7.95
N PHE A 63 -5.74 -8.55 -6.93
CA PHE A 63 -5.10 -9.39 -5.92
C PHE A 63 -4.50 -10.66 -6.50
N ASP A 64 -5.13 -11.23 -7.52
CA ASP A 64 -4.68 -12.45 -8.19
C ASP A 64 -3.30 -12.24 -8.82
N LEU A 65 -3.09 -11.10 -9.48
CA LEU A 65 -1.79 -10.75 -10.04
C LEU A 65 -0.72 -10.53 -8.95
N ILE A 66 -1.05 -9.84 -7.85
CA ILE A 66 -0.12 -9.67 -6.72
C ILE A 66 0.30 -11.04 -6.19
N VAL A 67 -0.67 -11.93 -5.94
CA VAL A 67 -0.44 -13.29 -5.45
C VAL A 67 0.45 -14.08 -6.41
N ALA A 68 0.14 -14.06 -7.71
CA ALA A 68 0.92 -14.74 -8.73
C ALA A 68 2.37 -14.23 -8.76
N HIS A 69 2.56 -12.91 -8.70
CA HIS A 69 3.87 -12.27 -8.67
C HIS A 69 4.67 -12.62 -7.42
N LEU A 70 4.06 -12.61 -6.24
CA LEU A 70 4.74 -13.03 -5.00
C LEU A 70 5.13 -14.51 -5.02
N LYS A 71 4.27 -15.39 -5.54
CA LYS A 71 4.61 -16.82 -5.72
C LYS A 71 5.78 -17.00 -6.70
N ALA A 72 5.79 -16.25 -7.81
CA ALA A 72 6.87 -16.27 -8.78
C ALA A 72 8.20 -15.81 -8.15
N LEU A 73 8.20 -14.67 -7.45
CA LEU A 73 9.37 -14.16 -6.72
C LEU A 73 9.87 -15.18 -5.69
N LYS A 74 8.97 -15.77 -4.90
CA LYS A 74 9.32 -16.80 -3.91
C LYS A 74 9.94 -18.04 -4.54
N SER A 75 9.58 -18.36 -5.79
CA SER A 75 10.17 -19.45 -6.60
C SER A 75 11.48 -19.07 -7.32
N GLY A 76 12.02 -17.87 -7.08
CA GLY A 76 13.26 -17.41 -7.71
C GLY A 76 13.08 -16.86 -9.12
N LYS A 77 11.86 -16.52 -9.54
CA LYS A 77 11.57 -15.97 -10.87
C LYS A 77 11.41 -14.45 -10.81
N THR A 78 12.04 -13.75 -11.75
CA THR A 78 11.81 -12.32 -12.00
C THR A 78 10.40 -12.10 -12.51
N ILE A 79 9.78 -10.99 -12.10
CA ILE A 79 8.46 -10.56 -12.56
C ILE A 79 8.55 -9.20 -13.27
N ASP A 80 7.56 -8.92 -14.10
CA ASP A 80 7.34 -7.61 -14.69
C ASP A 80 6.22 -6.91 -13.91
N GLN A 81 6.58 -6.10 -12.92
CA GLN A 81 5.61 -5.40 -12.09
C GLN A 81 4.91 -4.31 -12.92
N PRO A 82 3.57 -4.23 -12.91
CA PRO A 82 2.85 -3.19 -13.64
C PRO A 82 3.19 -1.78 -13.12
N VAL A 83 3.18 -0.81 -14.02
CA VAL A 83 3.20 0.60 -13.68
C VAL A 83 1.79 1.16 -13.82
N TYR A 84 1.31 1.88 -12.80
CA TYR A 84 0.00 2.52 -12.81
C TYR A 84 0.14 4.02 -12.95
N SER A 85 -0.59 4.60 -13.91
CA SER A 85 -0.63 6.04 -14.10
C SER A 85 -1.86 6.65 -13.44
N PHE A 86 -1.62 7.44 -12.39
CA PHE A 86 -2.67 8.23 -11.73
C PHE A 86 -3.20 9.36 -12.61
N VAL A 87 -2.49 9.74 -13.68
CA VAL A 87 -2.92 10.78 -14.63
C VAL A 87 -3.97 10.20 -15.58
N THR A 88 -3.72 9.01 -16.12
CA THR A 88 -4.63 8.35 -17.08
C THR A 88 -5.63 7.43 -16.41
N HIS A 89 -5.52 7.20 -15.09
CA HIS A 89 -6.35 6.28 -14.31
C HIS A 89 -6.34 4.84 -14.85
N ASN A 90 -5.19 4.35 -15.32
CA ASN A 90 -5.04 2.97 -15.79
C ASN A 90 -3.58 2.49 -15.70
N ARG A 91 -3.37 1.18 -15.88
CA ARG A 91 -2.03 0.64 -16.12
C ARG A 91 -1.44 1.22 -17.40
N THR A 92 -0.13 1.42 -17.39
CA THR A 92 0.63 1.73 -18.60
C THR A 92 1.11 0.43 -19.25
N GLU A 93 1.63 0.51 -20.47
CA GLU A 93 2.31 -0.62 -21.13
C GLU A 93 3.68 -0.92 -20.50
N ASP A 94 4.24 0.05 -19.78
CA ASP A 94 5.52 -0.09 -19.08
C ASP A 94 5.42 -1.02 -17.87
N THR A 95 6.51 -1.73 -17.62
CA THR A 95 6.69 -2.57 -16.43
C THR A 95 8.04 -2.29 -15.76
N VAL A 96 8.12 -2.60 -14.47
CA VAL A 96 9.37 -2.58 -13.72
C VAL A 96 9.82 -4.01 -13.48
N LYS A 97 10.97 -4.39 -14.04
CA LYS A 97 11.59 -5.69 -13.75
C LYS A 97 11.95 -5.79 -12.28
N THR A 98 11.29 -6.71 -11.58
CA THR A 98 11.50 -6.93 -10.15
C THR A 98 12.08 -8.32 -9.95
N HIS A 99 13.30 -8.35 -9.45
CA HIS A 99 14.03 -9.58 -9.17
C HIS A 99 13.68 -10.14 -7.79
N PRO A 100 13.78 -11.46 -7.58
CA PRO A 100 13.72 -12.06 -6.25
C PRO A 100 14.78 -11.44 -5.32
N ARG A 101 14.36 -11.03 -4.13
CA ARG A 101 15.23 -10.51 -3.06
C ARG A 101 15.06 -11.33 -1.78
N LYS A 102 15.95 -11.13 -0.79
CA LYS A 102 15.79 -11.79 0.51
C LYS A 102 14.53 -11.33 1.23
N VAL A 103 14.17 -10.05 1.08
CA VAL A 103 12.97 -9.45 1.68
C VAL A 103 12.11 -8.78 0.61
N VAL A 104 10.80 -9.03 0.67
CA VAL A 104 9.79 -8.34 -0.14
C VAL A 104 8.82 -7.64 0.80
N ILE A 105 8.71 -6.32 0.67
CA ILE A 105 7.70 -5.53 1.36
C ILE A 105 6.55 -5.30 0.40
N VAL A 106 5.34 -5.71 0.78
CA VAL A 106 4.11 -5.39 0.05
C VAL A 106 3.36 -4.34 0.85
N GLU A 107 3.14 -3.16 0.27
CA GLU A 107 2.46 -2.08 0.95
C GLU A 107 1.18 -1.67 0.22
N GLY A 108 0.16 -1.29 0.98
CA GLY A 108 -1.08 -0.77 0.38
C GLY A 108 -2.20 -0.62 1.38
N ILE A 109 -3.29 0.04 0.96
CA ILE A 109 -4.43 0.30 1.84
C ILE A 109 -5.36 -0.92 2.04
N LEU A 110 -5.33 -1.89 1.11
CA LEU A 110 -6.30 -2.99 1.02
C LEU A 110 -5.63 -4.38 0.91
N ILE A 111 -4.31 -4.48 1.09
CA ILE A 111 -3.55 -5.73 0.90
C ILE A 111 -3.97 -6.84 1.86
N PHE A 112 -4.66 -6.50 2.96
CA PHE A 112 -5.19 -7.45 3.93
C PHE A 112 -6.64 -7.88 3.63
N ASN A 113 -7.28 -7.36 2.58
CA ASN A 113 -8.63 -7.78 2.18
C ASN A 113 -8.64 -9.14 1.47
N SER A 114 -7.55 -9.55 0.83
CA SER A 114 -7.42 -10.87 0.21
C SER A 114 -6.85 -11.87 1.22
N GLU A 115 -7.60 -12.93 1.51
CA GLU A 115 -7.15 -14.02 2.39
C GLU A 115 -5.95 -14.77 1.80
N GLU A 116 -5.97 -15.04 0.50
CA GLU A 116 -4.85 -15.69 -0.18
C GLU A 116 -3.59 -14.83 -0.09
N LEU A 117 -3.70 -13.52 -0.33
CA LEU A 117 -2.56 -12.61 -0.20
C LEU A 117 -2.04 -12.56 1.25
N ARG A 118 -2.94 -12.50 2.23
CA ARG A 118 -2.56 -12.56 3.66
C ARG A 118 -1.81 -13.84 4.02
N SER A 119 -2.19 -14.98 3.43
CA SER A 119 -1.53 -16.27 3.69
C SER A 119 -0.08 -16.32 3.21
N LEU A 120 0.32 -15.42 2.31
CA LEU A 120 1.69 -15.33 1.80
C LEU A 120 2.59 -14.46 2.70
N PHE A 121 2.03 -13.63 3.56
CA PHE A 121 2.79 -12.74 4.44
C PHE A 121 3.30 -13.47 5.67
N ASP A 122 4.62 -13.45 5.84
CA ASP A 122 5.30 -13.93 7.05
C ASP A 122 5.05 -12.98 8.23
N ILE A 123 4.94 -11.66 7.96
CA ILE A 123 4.63 -10.62 8.95
C ILE A 123 3.60 -9.65 8.39
N LYS A 124 2.55 -9.36 9.16
CA LYS A 124 1.48 -8.41 8.82
C LYS A 124 1.53 -7.22 9.77
N ILE A 125 1.85 -6.06 9.23
CA ILE A 125 1.95 -4.81 9.96
C ILE A 125 0.80 -3.89 9.54
N PHE A 126 0.11 -3.30 10.51
CA PHE A 126 -0.87 -2.26 10.26
C PHE A 126 -0.40 -0.93 10.87
N VAL A 127 -0.17 0.07 10.01
CA VAL A 127 0.19 1.43 10.46
C VAL A 127 -1.08 2.20 10.77
N HIS A 128 -1.27 2.46 12.06
CA HIS A 128 -2.43 3.15 12.61
C HIS A 128 -2.12 4.61 12.92
N ALA A 129 -3.10 5.46 12.67
CA ALA A 129 -3.12 6.86 13.08
C ALA A 129 -4.59 7.28 13.16
N ASP A 130 -4.88 8.24 14.03
CA ASP A 130 -6.23 8.73 14.25
C ASP A 130 -6.82 9.34 12.97
N THR A 131 -8.13 9.19 12.79
CA THR A 131 -8.79 9.56 11.53
C THR A 131 -8.75 11.06 11.25
N ASP A 132 -8.75 11.89 12.29
CA ASP A 132 -8.62 13.34 12.22
C ASP A 132 -7.19 13.76 11.88
N GLU A 133 -6.17 13.17 12.50
CA GLU A 133 -4.76 13.37 12.14
C GLU A 133 -4.50 13.04 10.67
N ARG A 134 -5.04 11.92 10.20
CA ARG A 134 -4.95 11.51 8.80
C ARG A 134 -5.67 12.48 7.86
N LEU A 135 -6.83 13.00 8.26
CA LEU A 135 -7.56 14.01 7.50
C LEU A 135 -6.77 15.32 7.44
N ILE A 136 -6.23 15.79 8.56
CA ILE A 136 -5.43 17.02 8.64
C ILE A 136 -4.22 16.92 7.70
N ARG A 137 -3.47 15.80 7.75
CA ARG A 137 -2.32 15.55 6.86
C ARG A 137 -2.74 15.57 5.40
N ARG A 138 -3.88 14.94 5.07
CA ARG A 138 -4.41 14.91 3.71
C ARG A 138 -4.83 16.28 3.21
N VAL A 139 -5.59 17.03 4.01
CA VAL A 139 -6.07 18.38 3.67
C VAL A 139 -4.88 19.29 3.42
N LYS A 140 -3.88 19.30 4.32
CA LYS A 140 -2.65 20.06 4.12
C LYS A 140 -1.99 19.70 2.79
N ARG A 141 -1.69 18.42 2.57
CA ARG A 141 -1.02 17.95 1.34
C ARG A 141 -1.80 18.28 0.06
N ASP A 142 -3.08 17.96 0.02
CA ASP A 142 -3.90 18.12 -1.19
C ASP A 142 -4.16 19.62 -1.51
N ILE A 143 -4.18 20.51 -0.52
CA ILE A 143 -4.29 21.97 -0.74
C ILE A 143 -2.92 22.57 -1.09
N THR A 144 -1.89 22.36 -0.28
CA THR A 144 -0.61 23.07 -0.42
C THR A 144 0.23 22.55 -1.59
N GLU A 145 0.25 21.24 -1.81
CA GLU A 145 1.11 20.63 -2.83
C GLU A 145 0.39 20.41 -4.16
N ARG A 146 -0.95 20.30 -4.15
CA ARG A 146 -1.75 19.92 -5.33
C ARG A 146 -2.78 20.97 -5.76
N GLY A 147 -2.91 22.08 -5.02
CA GLY A 147 -3.79 23.20 -5.38
C GLY A 147 -5.28 22.84 -5.43
N ARG A 148 -5.73 21.83 -4.67
CA ARG A 148 -7.14 21.41 -4.68
C ARG A 148 -8.01 22.31 -3.81
N ASP A 149 -9.28 22.42 -4.20
CA ASP A 149 -10.30 23.10 -3.41
C ASP A 149 -10.62 22.33 -2.11
N ILE A 150 -10.78 23.05 -1.00
CA ILE A 150 -11.03 22.43 0.31
C ILE A 150 -12.37 21.70 0.35
N ASN A 151 -13.41 22.21 -0.29
CA ASN A 151 -14.72 21.56 -0.30
C ASN A 151 -14.66 20.28 -1.13
N GLU A 152 -13.94 20.27 -2.26
CA GLU A 152 -13.70 19.05 -3.02
C GLU A 152 -13.01 17.97 -2.16
N VAL A 153 -11.97 18.34 -1.42
CA VAL A 153 -11.25 17.41 -0.55
C VAL A 153 -12.14 16.86 0.57
N LEU A 154 -12.92 17.73 1.22
CA LEU A 154 -13.81 17.34 2.32
C LEU A 154 -14.98 16.48 1.84
N ASN A 155 -15.64 16.84 0.74
CA ASN A 155 -16.74 16.06 0.15
C ASN A 155 -16.24 14.66 -0.24
N ARG A 156 -15.09 14.58 -0.93
CA ARG A 156 -14.49 13.29 -1.29
C ARG A 156 -14.15 12.45 -0.05
N TYR A 157 -13.70 13.07 1.03
CA TYR A 157 -13.44 12.36 2.27
C TYR A 157 -14.72 11.77 2.87
N GLN A 158 -15.80 12.56 2.95
CA GLN A 158 -17.08 12.14 3.52
C GLN A 158 -17.76 11.06 2.67
N ASP A 159 -17.82 11.26 1.36
CA ASP A 159 -18.65 10.45 0.47
C ASP A 159 -17.94 9.16 -0.01
N THR A 160 -16.61 9.15 -0.01
CA THR A 160 -15.83 8.02 -0.55
C THR A 160 -14.85 7.45 0.46
N LEU A 161 -13.90 8.27 0.94
CA LEU A 161 -12.74 7.74 1.66
C LEU A 161 -13.10 7.21 3.05
N LYS A 162 -13.93 7.93 3.81
CA LYS A 162 -14.35 7.52 5.15
C LYS A 162 -15.19 6.23 5.11
N PRO A 163 -16.22 6.11 4.25
CA PRO A 163 -16.96 4.85 4.09
C PRO A 163 -16.06 3.68 3.70
N MET A 164 -15.20 3.84 2.70
CA MET A 164 -14.29 2.76 2.27
C MET A 164 -13.29 2.39 3.35
N HIS A 165 -12.78 3.37 4.09
CA HIS A 165 -11.89 3.11 5.21
C HIS A 165 -12.58 2.30 6.31
N GLN A 166 -13.77 2.72 6.74
CA GLN A 166 -14.52 2.04 7.81
C GLN A 166 -14.97 0.64 7.38
N GLN A 167 -15.35 0.47 6.12
CA GLN A 167 -15.87 -0.80 5.62
C GLN A 167 -14.78 -1.80 5.26
N PHE A 168 -13.70 -1.36 4.60
CA PHE A 168 -12.74 -2.27 3.98
C PHE A 168 -11.33 -2.18 4.54
N ILE A 169 -10.91 -1.06 5.12
CA ILE A 169 -9.51 -0.88 5.55
C ILE A 169 -9.37 -1.12 7.05
N GLU A 170 -10.12 -0.39 7.88
CA GLU A 170 -10.00 -0.44 9.33
C GLU A 170 -10.26 -1.85 9.92
N PRO A 171 -11.24 -2.64 9.43
CA PRO A 171 -11.46 -3.99 9.94
C PRO A 171 -10.27 -4.93 9.71
N THR A 172 -9.45 -4.66 8.69
CA THR A 172 -8.28 -5.51 8.37
C THR A 172 -7.14 -5.37 9.38
N LYS A 173 -7.19 -4.36 10.25
CA LYS A 173 -6.32 -4.23 11.42
C LYS A 173 -6.33 -5.49 12.29
N ASN A 174 -7.46 -6.20 12.34
CA ASN A 174 -7.60 -7.44 13.11
C ASN A 174 -6.78 -8.62 12.55
N PHE A 175 -6.25 -8.50 11.33
CA PHE A 175 -5.37 -9.50 10.73
C PHE A 175 -3.88 -9.18 10.91
N ALA A 176 -3.54 -8.07 11.55
CA ALA A 176 -2.16 -7.66 11.74
C ALA A 176 -1.53 -8.41 12.92
N ASP A 177 -0.28 -8.83 12.73
CA ASP A 177 0.57 -9.36 13.79
C ASP A 177 1.10 -8.20 14.66
N ILE A 178 1.34 -7.02 14.05
CA ILE A 178 1.86 -5.82 14.70
C ILE A 178 1.05 -4.60 14.27
N ILE A 179 0.66 -3.76 15.22
CA ILE A 179 0.07 -2.44 14.96
C ILE A 179 1.09 -1.37 15.35
N ILE A 180 1.47 -0.52 14.39
CA ILE A 180 2.40 0.58 14.62
C ILE A 180 1.59 1.88 14.71
N PRO A 181 1.48 2.50 15.90
CA PRO A 181 0.90 3.84 16.02
C PRO A 181 1.86 4.87 15.42
N ASN A 182 1.31 5.80 14.63
CA ASN A 182 2.07 6.81 13.88
C ASN A 182 1.45 8.21 13.96
N ASP A 183 0.72 8.49 15.04
CA ASP A 183 0.35 9.86 15.45
C ASP A 183 1.58 10.64 15.92
N ARG A 184 2.61 9.92 16.36
CA ARG A 184 3.94 10.42 16.70
C ARG A 184 5.00 9.56 16.02
N HIS A 185 6.17 10.14 15.81
CA HIS A 185 7.30 9.43 15.21
C HIS A 185 7.71 8.25 16.10
N ASN A 186 7.56 7.02 15.61
CA ASN A 186 7.76 5.80 16.40
C ASN A 186 9.01 5.03 15.95
N THR A 187 10.18 5.47 16.42
CA THR A 187 11.46 4.84 16.09
C THR A 187 11.59 3.44 16.67
N VAL A 188 11.06 3.19 17.86
CA VAL A 188 11.16 1.89 18.55
C VAL A 188 10.49 0.78 17.73
N ALA A 189 9.28 1.03 17.21
CA ALA A 189 8.60 0.04 16.37
C ALA A 189 9.39 -0.26 15.08
N ILE A 190 9.99 0.76 14.49
CA ILE A 190 10.83 0.61 13.28
C ILE A 190 12.08 -0.21 13.60
N ASP A 191 12.74 0.07 14.72
CA ASP A 191 13.92 -0.68 15.16
C ASP A 191 13.61 -2.17 15.39
N ILE A 192 12.44 -2.49 15.96
CA ILE A 192 12.00 -3.88 16.14
C ILE A 192 11.82 -4.58 14.78
N VAL A 193 11.09 -3.95 13.85
CA VAL A 193 10.88 -4.52 12.50
C VAL A 193 12.21 -4.72 11.78
N ARG A 194 13.13 -3.75 11.91
CA ARG A 194 14.48 -3.85 11.36
C ARG A 194 15.25 -5.04 11.93
N THR A 195 15.23 -5.24 13.24
CA THR A 195 15.90 -6.38 13.89
C THR A 195 15.40 -7.71 13.31
N VAL A 196 14.08 -7.86 13.18
CA VAL A 196 13.48 -9.07 12.58
C VAL A 196 13.91 -9.26 11.14
N ILE A 197 14.01 -8.19 10.35
CA ILE A 197 14.51 -8.26 8.98
C ILE A 197 15.99 -8.67 8.96
N ASN A 198 16.84 -8.06 9.80
CA ASN A 198 18.27 -8.35 9.83
C ASN A 198 18.60 -9.78 10.25
N GLU A 199 17.80 -10.40 11.12
CA GLU A 199 17.94 -11.83 11.46
C GLU A 199 17.63 -12.76 10.27
N ARG A 200 17.01 -12.25 9.20
CA ARG A 200 16.61 -12.99 8.01
C ARG A 200 17.44 -12.65 6.76
N LEU A 201 18.29 -11.63 6.83
CA LEU A 201 19.25 -11.24 5.78
C LEU A 201 20.52 -12.10 5.86
#